data_AF-A0A0B7HIF9-F1
#
_entry.id   AF-A0A0B7HIF9-F1
#
_cell.length_a   1.000
_cell.length_b   1.000
_cell.length_c   1.000
_cell.angle_alpha   90.00
_cell.angle_beta   90.00
_cell.angle_gamma   90.00
#
_symmetry.space_group_name_H-M   'P 1'
#
loop_
_entity.id
_entity.type
_entity.pdbx_description
1 polymer ?
#
loop_
_entity_poly.entity_id
_entity_poly.type
_entity_poly.pdbx_seq_one_letter_code
_entity_poly.pdbx_strand_id
1 'polypeptide(L)'
;MKHIEELKQLFNKGQNDYQTLKANIENQVVRWFWTSNDFFSLNPFWFEQNRFSKGKILKEEPTKNRQYAVQYGVNAADEIIVARGMTSFKDNFYETFCFRSQNEILSYHFDYGNDKELINIKKFLYENNQLTEIYSFFEENGYWIEHFIYENDKLIRKEWQGVDNYGENFNRTMNYDYDEIGQLKTIREGDYIWYQKPQKGLSYKKLTELVQEKLLALLKQNIKNHAPSEKLYCINLSYFSQNIIPPQIGFGTQSDRVQWTKDESHSDIIWNVADYSHWVEIDTDDETANLFDLFNQQTELNEKYSTATKVLVECAKALKQDLQEFNLNKTDDFVIVAGYFDQSDFKKNFKAINPEKMNEFKKILK
;
A
#
# COMPACT_ATOMS: atom_id res chain seq x y z
N MET A 1 -9.92 -28.65 9.53
CA MET A 1 -8.66 -29.35 9.89
C MET A 1 -8.18 -30.38 8.87
N LYS A 2 -9.01 -31.30 8.36
CA LYS A 2 -8.56 -32.32 7.39
C LYS A 2 -7.77 -31.75 6.20
N HIS A 3 -8.30 -30.71 5.54
CA HIS A 3 -7.62 -30.07 4.41
C HIS A 3 -6.30 -29.39 4.79
N ILE A 4 -6.16 -28.89 6.03
CA ILE A 4 -4.90 -28.31 6.50
C ILE A 4 -3.82 -29.39 6.63
N GLU A 5 -4.16 -30.56 7.17
CA GLU A 5 -3.23 -31.68 7.26
C GLU A 5 -2.84 -32.21 5.87
N GLU A 6 -3.79 -32.27 4.93
CA GLU A 6 -3.50 -32.59 3.52
C GLU A 6 -2.52 -31.56 2.91
N LEU A 7 -2.76 -30.27 3.12
CA LEU A 7 -1.89 -29.20 2.62
C LEU A 7 -0.49 -29.26 3.25
N LYS A 8 -0.38 -29.57 4.54
CA LYS A 8 0.91 -29.76 5.22
C LYS A 8 1.73 -30.89 4.60
N GLN A 9 1.08 -32.02 4.26
CA GLN A 9 1.76 -33.12 3.56
C GLN A 9 2.21 -32.69 2.16
N LEU A 10 1.34 -31.98 1.43
CA LEU A 10 1.66 -31.45 0.11
C LEU A 10 2.77 -30.41 0.15
N PHE A 11 2.88 -29.62 1.21
CA PHE A 11 3.91 -28.60 1.39
C PHE A 11 5.29 -29.25 1.51
N ASN A 12 5.43 -30.22 2.41
CA ASN A 12 6.67 -30.97 2.59
C ASN A 12 7.12 -31.70 1.32
N LYS A 13 6.16 -32.20 0.53
CA LYS A 13 6.45 -32.84 -0.75
C LYS A 13 6.78 -31.81 -1.85
N GLY A 14 6.01 -30.74 -1.93
CA GLY A 14 6.10 -29.72 -2.98
C GLY A 14 7.45 -29.01 -3.02
N GLN A 15 8.09 -28.82 -1.87
CA GLN A 15 9.45 -28.29 -1.79
C GLN A 15 10.46 -29.12 -2.60
N ASN A 16 10.37 -30.45 -2.49
CA ASN A 16 11.30 -31.37 -3.18
C ASN A 16 10.91 -31.59 -4.65
N ASP A 17 9.64 -31.35 -4.98
CA ASP A 17 9.07 -31.62 -6.30
C ASP A 17 9.03 -30.38 -7.22
N TYR A 18 9.64 -29.25 -6.85
CA TYR A 18 9.57 -27.98 -7.60
C TYR A 18 9.80 -28.16 -9.12
N GLN A 19 10.88 -28.83 -9.53
CA GLN A 19 11.19 -29.02 -10.96
C GLN A 19 10.13 -29.84 -11.69
N THR A 20 9.57 -30.85 -11.02
CA THR A 20 8.48 -31.69 -11.56
C THR A 20 7.19 -30.88 -11.68
N LEU A 21 6.84 -30.11 -10.65
CA LEU A 21 5.66 -29.23 -10.65
C LEU A 21 5.76 -28.20 -11.77
N LYS A 22 6.92 -27.55 -11.90
CA LYS A 22 7.22 -26.57 -12.95
C LYS A 22 7.08 -27.17 -14.35
N ALA A 23 7.73 -28.30 -14.62
CA ALA A 23 7.65 -28.94 -15.93
C ALA A 23 6.20 -29.33 -16.28
N ASN A 24 5.47 -29.88 -15.33
CA ASN A 24 4.08 -30.30 -15.53
C ASN A 24 3.14 -29.12 -15.82
N ILE A 25 3.31 -28.00 -15.11
CA ILE A 25 2.43 -26.84 -15.30
C ILE A 25 2.80 -26.04 -16.55
N GLU A 26 4.09 -25.86 -16.84
CA GLU A 26 4.54 -25.08 -18.01
C GLU A 26 4.25 -25.79 -19.33
N ASN A 27 4.26 -27.12 -19.36
CA ASN A 27 3.83 -27.90 -20.52
C ASN A 27 2.35 -27.67 -20.90
N GLN A 28 1.54 -27.15 -19.99
CA GLN A 28 0.14 -26.81 -20.26
C GLN A 28 -0.04 -25.37 -20.74
N VAL A 29 1.01 -24.54 -20.68
CA VAL A 29 0.94 -23.13 -21.08
C VAL A 29 0.95 -23.02 -22.60
N VAL A 30 -0.11 -22.45 -23.17
CA VAL A 30 -0.22 -22.21 -24.62
C VAL A 30 0.12 -20.77 -25.01
N ARG A 31 0.10 -19.84 -24.03
CA ARG A 31 0.37 -18.42 -24.25
C ARG A 31 0.92 -17.77 -22.99
N TRP A 32 1.91 -16.89 -23.18
CA TRP A 32 2.44 -16.00 -22.16
C TRP A 32 2.06 -14.56 -22.45
N PHE A 33 1.81 -13.77 -21.41
CA PHE A 33 1.66 -12.32 -21.53
C PHE A 33 2.19 -11.60 -20.28
N TRP A 34 2.49 -10.33 -20.45
CA TRP A 34 3.03 -9.47 -19.39
C TRP A 34 1.97 -8.51 -18.88
N THR A 35 2.06 -8.17 -17.59
CA THR A 35 1.29 -7.09 -16.98
C THR A 35 2.20 -6.14 -16.22
N SER A 36 1.76 -4.89 -16.05
CA SER A 36 2.50 -3.86 -15.32
C SER A 36 2.58 -4.08 -13.81
N ASN A 37 1.66 -4.87 -13.27
CA ASN A 37 1.51 -5.26 -11.87
C ASN A 37 0.61 -6.51 -11.80
N ASP A 38 0.30 -7.01 -10.60
CA ASP A 38 -0.72 -8.04 -10.41
C ASP A 38 -2.03 -7.66 -11.12
N PHE A 39 -2.48 -8.53 -12.01
CA PHE A 39 -3.69 -8.32 -12.81
C PHE A 39 -4.83 -9.22 -12.36
N PHE A 40 -4.51 -10.29 -11.65
CA PHE A 40 -5.42 -11.37 -11.33
C PHE A 40 -5.22 -11.85 -9.91
N SER A 41 -6.32 -12.19 -9.25
CA SER A 41 -6.33 -12.89 -7.97
C SER A 41 -7.46 -13.92 -7.97
N LEU A 42 -7.22 -15.07 -7.33
CA LEU A 42 -8.26 -16.06 -7.07
C LEU A 42 -9.18 -15.62 -5.92
N ASN A 43 -8.73 -14.71 -5.06
CA ASN A 43 -9.54 -14.16 -3.98
C ASN A 43 -10.46 -13.07 -4.54
N PRO A 44 -11.80 -13.18 -4.34
CA PRO A 44 -12.73 -12.11 -4.68
C PRO A 44 -12.33 -10.79 -4.03
N PHE A 45 -12.42 -9.71 -4.79
CA PHE A 45 -12.15 -8.34 -4.34
C PHE A 45 -10.78 -8.10 -3.68
N TRP A 46 -9.77 -8.93 -4.02
CA TRP A 46 -8.43 -8.80 -3.43
C TRP A 46 -7.80 -7.42 -3.65
N PHE A 47 -7.99 -6.82 -4.83
CA PHE A 47 -7.46 -5.49 -5.15
C PHE A 47 -8.15 -4.41 -4.31
N GLU A 48 -9.49 -4.46 -4.23
CA GLU A 48 -10.29 -3.52 -3.44
C GLU A 48 -9.98 -3.64 -1.95
N GLN A 49 -9.93 -4.87 -1.42
CA GLN A 49 -9.66 -5.13 0.00
C GLN A 49 -8.26 -4.66 0.41
N ASN A 50 -7.24 -4.85 -0.43
CA ASN A 50 -5.86 -4.47 -0.12
C ASN A 50 -5.45 -3.10 -0.68
N ARG A 51 -6.40 -2.37 -1.30
CA ARG A 51 -6.17 -1.06 -1.95
C ARG A 51 -5.09 -1.10 -3.05
N PHE A 52 -4.86 -2.26 -3.65
CA PHE A 52 -3.85 -2.44 -4.68
C PHE A 52 -4.35 -2.02 -6.07
N SER A 53 -3.47 -1.33 -6.80
CA SER A 53 -3.73 -1.03 -8.20
C SER A 53 -3.79 -2.33 -9.02
N LYS A 54 -4.79 -2.43 -9.89
CA LYS A 54 -4.87 -3.53 -10.83
C LYS A 54 -3.94 -3.27 -12.00
N GLY A 55 -3.04 -4.21 -12.28
CA GLY A 55 -2.12 -4.17 -13.40
C GLY A 55 -2.82 -4.05 -14.76
N LYS A 56 -2.06 -3.70 -15.79
CA LYS A 56 -2.55 -3.64 -17.18
C LYS A 56 -1.76 -4.59 -18.04
N ILE A 57 -2.43 -5.26 -18.97
CA ILE A 57 -1.76 -6.09 -19.97
C ILE A 57 -0.83 -5.23 -20.81
N LEU A 58 0.42 -5.66 -20.92
CA LEU A 58 1.47 -5.02 -21.70
C LEU A 58 1.57 -5.66 -23.09
N LYS A 59 1.99 -4.85 -24.06
CA LYS A 59 2.19 -5.32 -25.44
C LYS A 59 3.43 -6.20 -25.60
N GLU A 60 4.41 -5.98 -24.75
CA GLU A 60 5.73 -6.62 -24.80
C GLU A 60 6.32 -6.71 -23.38
N GLU A 61 7.47 -7.38 -23.25
CA GLU A 61 8.20 -7.45 -21.99
C GLU A 61 8.61 -6.05 -21.49
N PRO A 62 8.37 -5.71 -20.22
CA PRO A 62 8.70 -4.39 -19.70
C PRO A 62 10.22 -4.22 -19.54
N THR A 63 10.75 -3.16 -20.15
CA THR A 63 12.15 -2.73 -19.96
C THR A 63 12.31 -1.73 -18.81
N LYS A 64 11.23 -1.05 -18.43
CA LYS A 64 11.15 -0.12 -17.29
C LYS A 64 10.23 -0.69 -16.23
N ASN A 65 10.55 -0.43 -14.96
CA ASN A 65 9.72 -0.88 -13.83
C ASN A 65 9.48 -2.40 -13.86
N ARG A 66 10.41 -3.16 -14.43
CA ARG A 66 10.30 -4.61 -14.59
C ARG A 66 10.09 -5.30 -13.25
N GLN A 67 10.67 -4.76 -12.17
CA GLN A 67 10.54 -5.28 -10.81
C GLN A 67 9.11 -5.31 -10.26
N TYR A 68 8.16 -4.62 -10.90
CA TYR A 68 6.75 -4.65 -10.51
C TYR A 68 5.91 -5.48 -11.49
N ALA A 69 6.49 -5.92 -12.61
CA ALA A 69 5.76 -6.63 -13.64
C ALA A 69 5.51 -8.09 -13.25
N VAL A 70 4.45 -8.65 -13.85
CA VAL A 70 4.12 -10.07 -13.71
C VAL A 70 4.02 -10.70 -15.09
N GLN A 71 4.62 -11.88 -15.26
CA GLN A 71 4.42 -12.71 -16.44
C GLN A 71 3.39 -13.80 -16.13
N TYR A 72 2.31 -13.87 -16.89
CA TYR A 72 1.28 -14.89 -16.72
C TYR A 72 1.33 -15.90 -17.86
N GLY A 73 1.22 -17.19 -17.52
CA GLY A 73 1.04 -18.30 -18.44
C GLY A 73 -0.41 -18.80 -18.38
N VAL A 74 -1.05 -18.94 -19.53
CA VAL A 74 -2.42 -19.46 -19.65
C VAL A 74 -2.48 -20.80 -20.35
N ASN A 75 -3.43 -21.64 -19.95
CA ASN A 75 -3.68 -22.93 -20.58
C ASN A 75 -4.59 -22.81 -21.82
N ALA A 76 -4.91 -23.94 -22.45
CA ALA A 76 -5.78 -23.99 -23.63
C ALA A 76 -7.23 -23.52 -23.38
N ALA A 77 -7.67 -23.47 -22.12
CA ALA A 77 -8.97 -22.94 -21.70
C ALA A 77 -8.91 -21.43 -21.35
N ASP A 78 -7.78 -20.77 -21.63
CA ASP A 78 -7.50 -19.37 -21.31
C ASP A 78 -7.46 -19.06 -19.80
N GLU A 79 -7.21 -20.08 -18.97
CA GLU A 79 -7.08 -19.91 -17.53
C GLU A 79 -5.62 -19.61 -17.16
N ILE A 80 -5.41 -18.64 -16.26
CA ILE A 80 -4.10 -18.38 -15.67
C ILE A 80 -3.72 -19.57 -14.78
N ILE A 81 -2.59 -20.20 -15.10
CA ILE A 81 -2.04 -21.37 -14.41
C ILE A 81 -0.60 -21.14 -13.91
N VAL A 82 0.09 -20.13 -14.43
CA VAL A 82 1.42 -19.71 -13.94
C VAL A 82 1.45 -18.20 -13.78
N ALA A 83 2.02 -17.72 -12.68
CA ALA A 83 2.38 -16.32 -12.50
C ALA A 83 3.84 -16.21 -12.08
N ARG A 84 4.58 -15.28 -12.70
CA ARG A 84 5.97 -14.96 -12.34
C ARG A 84 6.06 -13.50 -11.93
N GLY A 85 6.15 -13.25 -10.63
CA GLY A 85 6.28 -11.90 -10.06
C GLY A 85 7.74 -11.48 -10.09
N MET A 86 8.07 -10.49 -10.93
CA MET A 86 9.45 -10.05 -11.08
C MET A 86 9.96 -9.35 -9.81
N THR A 87 11.29 -9.29 -9.65
CA THR A 87 11.93 -8.54 -8.57
C THR A 87 12.92 -7.50 -9.11
N SER A 88 13.54 -6.73 -8.20
CA SER A 88 14.65 -5.85 -8.53
C SER A 88 15.90 -6.60 -8.99
N PHE A 89 16.01 -7.89 -8.66
CA PHE A 89 17.08 -8.77 -9.11
C PHE A 89 16.64 -9.44 -10.42
N LYS A 90 17.36 -9.14 -11.50
CA LYS A 90 16.93 -9.46 -12.88
C LYS A 90 16.54 -10.93 -13.09
N ASP A 91 17.30 -11.84 -12.49
CA ASP A 91 17.17 -13.28 -12.69
C ASP A 91 16.29 -13.96 -11.64
N ASN A 92 15.77 -13.19 -10.67
CA ASN A 92 14.96 -13.69 -9.57
C ASN A 92 13.51 -13.22 -9.69
N PHE A 93 12.59 -14.13 -9.50
CA PHE A 93 11.15 -13.88 -9.57
C PHE A 93 10.40 -14.90 -8.73
N TYR A 94 9.36 -14.46 -8.04
CA TYR A 94 8.41 -15.36 -7.39
C TYR A 94 7.67 -16.19 -8.43
N GLU A 95 7.25 -17.40 -8.07
CA GLU A 95 6.46 -18.26 -8.95
C GLU A 95 5.22 -18.79 -8.26
N THR A 96 4.08 -18.70 -8.93
CA THR A 96 2.85 -19.35 -8.50
C THR A 96 2.38 -20.32 -9.56
N PHE A 97 2.16 -21.58 -9.18
CA PHE A 97 1.62 -22.63 -10.04
C PHE A 97 0.22 -23.01 -9.58
N CYS A 98 -0.78 -22.89 -10.46
CA CYS A 98 -2.18 -23.21 -10.16
C CYS A 98 -2.62 -24.46 -10.93
N PHE A 99 -2.68 -25.60 -10.25
CA PHE A 99 -3.21 -26.84 -10.78
C PHE A 99 -4.73 -26.85 -10.63
N ARG A 100 -5.43 -26.95 -11.75
CA ARG A 100 -6.88 -26.86 -11.82
C ARG A 100 -7.52 -28.22 -12.01
N SER A 101 -8.61 -28.44 -11.31
CA SER A 101 -9.52 -29.57 -11.49
C SER A 101 -10.97 -29.03 -11.50
N GLN A 102 -11.97 -29.90 -11.69
CA GLN A 102 -13.35 -29.47 -11.94
C GLN A 102 -13.91 -28.46 -10.91
N ASN A 103 -13.66 -28.69 -9.62
CA ASN A 103 -14.22 -27.89 -8.52
C ASN A 103 -13.14 -27.41 -7.54
N GLU A 104 -11.86 -27.49 -7.92
CA GLU A 104 -10.75 -27.22 -7.02
C GLU A 104 -9.55 -26.66 -7.78
N ILE A 105 -8.87 -25.69 -7.16
CA ILE A 105 -7.56 -25.21 -7.59
C ILE A 105 -6.57 -25.42 -6.45
N LEU A 106 -5.45 -26.07 -6.75
CA LEU A 106 -4.32 -26.20 -5.85
C LEU A 106 -3.18 -25.30 -6.33
N SER A 107 -2.78 -24.36 -5.49
CA SER A 107 -1.78 -23.33 -5.79
C SER A 107 -0.53 -23.54 -4.96
N TYR A 108 0.64 -23.59 -5.61
CA TYR A 108 1.95 -23.58 -4.96
C TYR A 108 2.61 -22.23 -5.21
N HIS A 109 3.06 -21.55 -4.16
CA HIS A 109 3.75 -20.26 -4.28
C HIS A 109 5.19 -20.37 -3.77
N PHE A 110 6.13 -20.22 -4.68
CA PHE A 110 7.57 -20.29 -4.44
C PHE A 110 8.19 -18.89 -4.41
N ASP A 111 9.25 -18.77 -3.63
CA ASP A 111 10.06 -17.58 -3.50
C ASP A 111 10.83 -17.23 -4.79
N TYR A 112 11.57 -16.12 -4.71
CA TYR A 112 12.38 -15.62 -5.82
C TYR A 112 13.82 -16.13 -5.82
N GLY A 113 14.26 -16.78 -4.74
CA GLY A 113 15.59 -17.34 -4.61
C GLY A 113 15.89 -18.41 -5.66
N ASN A 114 17.18 -18.75 -5.77
CA ASN A 114 17.63 -19.80 -6.69
C ASN A 114 17.12 -21.19 -6.28
N ASP A 115 16.95 -21.40 -4.96
CA ASP A 115 16.55 -22.69 -4.40
C ASP A 115 15.03 -22.92 -4.45
N LYS A 116 14.24 -21.88 -4.76
CA LYS A 116 12.79 -21.95 -4.92
C LYS A 116 12.12 -22.55 -3.69
N GLU A 117 12.28 -21.85 -2.58
CA GLU A 117 11.64 -22.19 -1.32
C GLU A 117 10.12 -22.00 -1.46
N LEU A 118 9.36 -23.00 -1.05
CA LEU A 118 7.90 -22.97 -1.08
C LEU A 118 7.40 -22.14 0.11
N ILE A 119 6.75 -21.01 -0.18
CA ILE A 119 6.24 -20.07 0.83
C ILE A 119 4.89 -20.54 1.36
N ASN A 120 3.99 -20.94 0.46
CA ASN A 120 2.68 -21.45 0.83
C ASN A 120 2.07 -22.37 -0.23
N ILE A 121 1.13 -23.20 0.23
CA ILE A 121 0.16 -23.87 -0.63
C ILE A 121 -1.24 -23.40 -0.27
N LYS A 122 -2.05 -23.14 -1.29
CA LYS A 122 -3.47 -22.82 -1.13
C LYS A 122 -4.34 -23.77 -1.91
N LYS A 123 -5.46 -24.17 -1.30
CA LYS A 123 -6.51 -24.97 -1.91
C LYS A 123 -7.78 -24.15 -1.97
N PHE A 124 -8.28 -23.91 -3.17
CA PHE A 124 -9.51 -23.18 -3.45
C PHE A 124 -10.59 -24.19 -3.82
N LEU A 125 -11.74 -24.16 -3.14
CA LEU A 125 -12.86 -25.05 -3.40
C LEU A 125 -14.04 -24.28 -3.98
N TYR A 126 -14.67 -24.86 -4.99
CA TYR A 126 -15.78 -24.26 -5.71
C TYR A 126 -17.02 -25.15 -5.67
N GLU A 127 -18.17 -24.52 -5.49
CA GLU A 127 -19.48 -25.15 -5.67
C GLU A 127 -20.29 -24.29 -6.64
N ASN A 128 -20.87 -24.91 -7.68
CA ASN A 128 -21.63 -24.19 -8.72
C ASN A 128 -20.88 -22.98 -9.32
N ASN A 129 -19.56 -23.12 -9.53
CA ASN A 129 -18.64 -22.07 -9.99
C ASN A 129 -18.44 -20.88 -9.03
N GLN A 130 -18.89 -20.97 -7.78
CA GLN A 130 -18.62 -19.98 -6.73
C GLN A 130 -17.53 -20.50 -5.79
N LEU A 131 -16.56 -19.65 -5.47
CA LEU A 131 -15.51 -19.97 -4.50
C LEU A 131 -16.14 -20.01 -3.11
N THR A 132 -16.18 -21.17 -2.46
CA THR A 132 -16.80 -21.36 -1.15
C THR A 132 -15.77 -21.39 -0.03
N GLU A 133 -14.59 -21.95 -0.28
CA GLU A 133 -13.56 -22.10 0.74
C GLU A 133 -12.14 -21.90 0.17
N ILE A 134 -11.27 -21.36 1.01
CA ILE A 134 -9.82 -21.41 0.81
C ILE A 134 -9.17 -21.99 2.05
N TYR A 135 -8.33 -22.97 1.84
CA TYR A 135 -7.40 -23.48 2.85
C TYR A 135 -6.00 -23.03 2.45
N SER A 136 -5.27 -22.40 3.36
CA SER A 136 -3.87 -21.99 3.13
C SER A 136 -2.99 -22.62 4.20
N PHE A 137 -1.84 -23.14 3.80
CA PHE A 137 -0.78 -23.59 4.70
C PHE A 137 0.50 -22.85 4.32
N PHE A 138 1.15 -22.29 5.34
CA PHE A 138 2.36 -21.47 5.22
C PHE A 138 3.55 -22.18 5.85
N GLU A 139 4.73 -21.62 5.66
CA GLU A 139 5.89 -21.93 6.48
C GLU A 139 5.61 -21.78 8.00
N GLU A 140 6.45 -22.39 8.84
CA GLU A 140 6.36 -22.31 10.30
C GLU A 140 5.06 -22.88 10.93
N ASN A 141 4.26 -23.62 10.16
CA ASN A 141 2.96 -24.19 10.55
C ASN A 141 1.81 -23.17 10.69
N GLY A 142 1.97 -21.96 10.14
CA GLY A 142 0.84 -21.05 9.95
C GLY A 142 -0.21 -21.66 9.01
N TYR A 143 -1.49 -21.45 9.30
CA TYR A 143 -2.56 -21.91 8.41
C TYR A 143 -3.81 -21.06 8.52
N TRP A 144 -4.48 -20.85 7.39
CA TRP A 144 -5.70 -20.05 7.30
C TRP A 144 -6.83 -20.84 6.65
N ILE A 145 -8.05 -20.58 7.11
CA ILE A 145 -9.29 -21.12 6.56
C ILE A 145 -10.21 -19.93 6.29
N GLU A 146 -10.55 -19.70 5.02
CA GLU A 146 -11.48 -18.66 4.58
C GLU A 146 -12.76 -19.31 4.05
N HIS A 147 -13.93 -18.91 4.56
CA HIS A 147 -15.24 -19.34 4.09
C HIS A 147 -15.97 -18.15 3.45
N PHE A 148 -16.58 -18.37 2.29
CA PHE A 148 -17.23 -17.35 1.48
C PHE A 148 -18.72 -17.65 1.37
N ILE A 149 -19.55 -16.68 1.76
CA ILE A 149 -21.00 -16.82 1.88
C ILE A 149 -21.67 -15.88 0.90
N TYR A 150 -22.54 -16.44 0.05
CA TYR A 150 -23.20 -15.72 -1.03
C TYR A 150 -24.70 -15.67 -0.82
N GLU A 151 -25.30 -14.56 -1.29
CA GLU A 151 -26.74 -14.40 -1.43
C GLU A 151 -27.02 -13.81 -2.81
N ASN A 152 -27.92 -14.41 -3.59
CA ASN A 152 -28.24 -13.98 -4.96
C ASN A 152 -26.98 -13.74 -5.83
N ASP A 153 -26.06 -14.71 -5.82
CA ASP A 153 -24.77 -14.67 -6.52
C ASP A 153 -23.79 -13.55 -6.12
N LYS A 154 -24.04 -12.89 -4.99
CA LYS A 154 -23.15 -11.86 -4.44
C LYS A 154 -22.51 -12.35 -3.16
N LEU A 155 -21.18 -12.22 -3.06
CA LEU A 155 -20.47 -12.47 -1.81
C LEU A 155 -20.94 -11.44 -0.79
N ILE A 156 -21.59 -11.86 0.30
CA ILE A 156 -22.07 -10.97 1.36
C ILE A 156 -21.16 -11.02 2.60
N ARG A 157 -20.47 -12.14 2.80
CA ARG A 157 -19.62 -12.35 3.97
C ARG A 157 -18.44 -13.25 3.65
N LYS A 158 -17.29 -12.92 4.22
CA LYS A 158 -16.11 -13.78 4.30
C LYS A 158 -15.73 -13.98 5.76
N GLU A 159 -15.69 -15.22 6.21
CA GLU A 159 -15.19 -15.60 7.53
C GLU A 159 -13.78 -16.15 7.37
N TRP A 160 -12.84 -15.68 8.17
CA TRP A 160 -11.43 -16.03 8.04
C TRP A 160 -10.83 -16.30 9.42
N GLN A 161 -10.37 -17.52 9.64
CA GLN A 161 -9.77 -17.94 10.90
C GLN A 161 -8.49 -18.72 10.65
N GLY A 162 -7.65 -18.85 11.66
CA GLY A 162 -6.43 -19.62 11.55
C GLY A 162 -5.43 -19.32 12.64
N VAL A 163 -4.20 -19.75 12.37
CA VAL A 163 -3.01 -19.46 13.16
C VAL A 163 -2.04 -18.69 12.27
N ASP A 164 -1.57 -17.56 12.74
CA ASP A 164 -0.54 -16.79 12.03
C ASP A 164 0.85 -17.42 12.16
N ASN A 165 1.85 -16.82 11.52
CA ASN A 165 3.22 -17.34 11.55
C ASN A 165 3.88 -17.25 12.94
N TYR A 166 3.32 -16.45 13.85
CA TYR A 166 3.78 -16.33 15.24
C TYR A 166 3.08 -17.32 16.18
N GLY A 167 2.15 -18.12 15.67
CA GLY A 167 1.38 -19.08 16.45
C GLY A 167 0.13 -18.49 17.11
N GLU A 168 -0.24 -17.25 16.79
CA GLU A 168 -1.42 -16.60 17.34
C GLU A 168 -2.68 -16.98 16.56
N ASN A 169 -3.73 -17.36 17.29
CA ASN A 169 -5.03 -17.65 16.70
C ASN A 169 -5.74 -16.33 16.36
N PHE A 170 -6.41 -16.29 15.22
CA PHE A 170 -7.29 -15.19 14.87
C PHE A 170 -8.61 -15.69 14.28
N ASN A 171 -9.63 -14.83 14.37
CA ASN A 171 -10.92 -15.03 13.75
C ASN A 171 -11.47 -13.66 13.32
N ARG A 172 -11.80 -13.54 12.04
CA ARG A 172 -12.13 -12.29 11.36
C ARG A 172 -13.38 -12.49 10.51
N THR A 173 -14.18 -11.45 10.41
CA THR A 173 -15.38 -11.45 9.56
C THR A 173 -15.41 -10.17 8.74
N MET A 174 -15.46 -10.34 7.43
CA MET A 174 -15.62 -9.24 6.47
C MET A 174 -17.00 -9.28 5.85
N ASN A 175 -17.67 -8.14 5.81
CA ASN A 175 -18.98 -7.96 5.20
C ASN A 175 -18.87 -7.13 3.92
N TYR A 176 -19.67 -7.49 2.93
CA TYR A 176 -19.64 -6.91 1.58
C TYR A 176 -21.02 -6.35 1.25
N ASP A 177 -21.07 -5.04 1.01
CA ASP A 177 -22.31 -4.38 0.59
C ASP A 177 -22.23 -3.95 -0.86
N TYR A 178 -23.39 -3.91 -1.52
CA TYR A 178 -23.52 -3.54 -2.92
C TYR A 178 -24.46 -2.35 -3.06
N ASP A 179 -24.28 -1.57 -4.13
CA ASP A 179 -25.21 -0.51 -4.48
C ASP A 179 -26.44 -1.05 -5.23
N GLU A 180 -27.38 -0.14 -5.55
CA GLU A 180 -28.64 -0.45 -6.21
C GLU A 180 -28.48 -1.10 -7.60
N ILE A 181 -27.33 -0.92 -8.27
CA ILE A 181 -27.02 -1.55 -9.55
C ILE A 181 -26.15 -2.81 -9.40
N GLY A 182 -25.89 -3.24 -8.17
CA GLY A 182 -25.18 -4.46 -7.83
C GLY A 182 -23.67 -4.39 -7.90
N GLN A 183 -23.07 -3.19 -7.89
CA GLN A 183 -21.61 -3.03 -7.79
C GLN A 183 -21.17 -2.98 -6.33
N LEU A 184 -19.98 -3.53 -6.03
CA LEU A 184 -19.41 -3.48 -4.69
C LEU A 184 -19.35 -2.03 -4.19
N LYS A 185 -19.96 -1.78 -3.04
CA LYS A 185 -20.05 -0.48 -2.39
C LYS A 185 -19.10 -0.38 -1.21
N THR A 186 -19.06 -1.39 -0.34
CA THR A 186 -18.19 -1.41 0.84
C THR A 186 -17.67 -2.79 1.17
N ILE A 187 -16.47 -2.85 1.74
CA ILE A 187 -15.94 -4.02 2.45
C ILE A 187 -15.63 -3.56 3.88
N ARG A 188 -16.20 -4.23 4.88
CA ARG A 188 -16.10 -3.83 6.29
C ARG A 188 -15.69 -4.98 7.19
N GLU A 189 -14.95 -4.68 8.25
CA GLU A 189 -14.66 -5.59 9.37
C GLU A 189 -14.96 -4.86 10.67
N GLY A 190 -16.06 -5.22 11.33
CA GLY A 190 -16.62 -4.40 12.40
C GLY A 190 -16.89 -2.97 11.89
N ASP A 191 -16.33 -1.98 12.58
CA ASP A 191 -16.42 -0.56 12.20
C ASP A 191 -15.35 -0.12 11.20
N TYR A 192 -14.34 -0.97 10.93
CA TYR A 192 -13.26 -0.65 10.00
C TYR A 192 -13.67 -0.86 8.53
N ILE A 193 -13.36 0.11 7.68
CA ILE A 193 -13.68 0.10 6.25
C ILE A 193 -12.42 -0.23 5.43
N TRP A 194 -12.40 -1.43 4.85
CA TRP A 194 -11.32 -1.87 3.96
C TRP A 194 -11.43 -1.21 2.58
N TYR A 195 -12.67 -1.05 2.10
CA TYR A 195 -12.97 -0.43 0.82
C TYR A 195 -14.28 0.34 0.89
N GLN A 196 -14.29 1.53 0.27
CA GLN A 196 -15.44 2.38 0.05
C GLN A 196 -15.47 2.82 -1.41
N LYS A 197 -16.57 2.50 -2.11
CA LYS A 197 -16.83 3.02 -3.45
C LYS A 197 -17.04 4.54 -3.38
N PRO A 198 -16.38 5.35 -4.23
CA PRO A 198 -16.63 6.78 -4.31
C PRO A 198 -18.09 7.09 -4.65
N GLN A 199 -18.62 8.17 -4.08
CA GLN A 199 -19.95 8.66 -4.41
C GLN A 199 -20.05 9.00 -5.91
N LYS A 200 -21.23 8.79 -6.49
CA LYS A 200 -21.48 9.11 -7.91
C LYS A 200 -21.17 10.58 -8.18
N GLY A 201 -20.34 10.85 -9.18
CA GLY A 201 -19.92 12.20 -9.57
C GLY A 201 -18.76 12.77 -8.76
N LEU A 202 -18.27 12.08 -7.73
CA LEU A 202 -17.05 12.45 -7.01
C LEU A 202 -15.83 11.94 -7.79
N SER A 203 -15.36 12.76 -8.73
CA SER A 203 -14.11 12.47 -9.45
C SER A 203 -12.90 12.60 -8.51
N TYR A 204 -11.80 11.92 -8.83
CA TYR A 204 -10.54 12.07 -8.10
C TYR A 204 -10.07 13.54 -8.05
N LYS A 205 -10.31 14.32 -9.11
CA LYS A 205 -10.01 15.77 -9.13
C LYS A 205 -10.81 16.52 -8.06
N LYS A 206 -12.13 16.30 -8.01
CA LYS A 206 -13.01 16.95 -7.01
C LYS A 206 -12.64 16.52 -5.59
N LEU A 207 -12.30 15.25 -5.40
CA LEU A 207 -11.81 14.73 -4.12
C LEU A 207 -10.50 15.41 -3.71
N THR A 208 -9.57 15.60 -4.66
CA THR A 208 -8.30 16.32 -4.43
C THR A 208 -8.54 17.75 -3.97
N GLU A 209 -9.47 18.47 -4.60
CA GLU A 209 -9.82 19.85 -4.24
C GLU A 209 -10.38 19.94 -2.81
N LEU A 210 -11.34 19.08 -2.46
CA LEU A 210 -11.93 19.02 -1.12
C LEU A 210 -10.90 18.70 -0.04
N VAL A 211 -10.04 17.71 -0.30
CA VAL A 211 -8.98 17.29 0.62
C VAL A 211 -7.96 18.40 0.82
N GLN A 212 -7.53 19.08 -0.25
CA GLN A 212 -6.56 20.16 -0.16
C GLN A 212 -7.10 21.33 0.69
N GLU A 213 -8.36 21.72 0.49
CA GLU A 213 -9.00 22.79 1.27
C GLU A 213 -9.08 22.42 2.75
N LYS A 214 -9.63 21.24 3.06
CA LYS A 214 -9.81 20.77 4.44
C LYS A 214 -8.47 20.56 5.15
N LEU A 215 -7.49 19.98 4.45
CA LEU A 215 -6.14 19.78 4.99
C LEU A 215 -5.45 21.11 5.30
N LEU A 216 -5.52 22.10 4.41
CA LEU A 216 -4.91 23.40 4.65
C LEU A 216 -5.49 24.08 5.90
N ALA A 217 -6.82 24.01 6.09
CA ALA A 217 -7.48 24.56 7.27
C ALA A 217 -6.98 23.89 8.56
N LEU A 218 -6.89 22.56 8.57
CA LEU A 218 -6.42 21.79 9.73
C LEU A 218 -4.93 22.02 10.01
N LEU A 219 -4.09 22.12 8.98
CA LEU A 219 -2.68 22.46 9.14
C LEU A 219 -2.53 23.83 9.80
N LYS A 220 -3.26 24.85 9.33
CA LYS A 220 -3.24 26.19 9.93
C LYS A 220 -3.66 26.16 11.39
N GLN A 221 -4.74 25.45 11.71
CA GLN A 221 -5.24 25.33 13.08
C GLN A 221 -4.23 24.64 13.99
N ASN A 222 -3.68 23.49 13.58
CA ASN A 222 -2.74 22.73 14.39
C ASN A 222 -1.43 23.48 14.61
N ILE A 223 -0.90 24.18 13.61
CA ILE A 223 0.28 25.04 13.78
C ILE A 223 0.00 26.14 14.81
N LYS A 224 -1.15 26.81 14.76
CA LYS A 224 -1.51 27.86 15.74
C LYS A 224 -1.64 27.31 17.17
N ASN A 225 -2.14 26.09 17.32
CA ASN A 225 -2.42 25.50 18.62
C ASN A 225 -1.19 24.83 19.26
N HIS A 226 -0.27 24.31 18.45
CA HIS A 226 0.79 23.40 18.93
C HIS A 226 2.21 23.89 18.68
N ALA A 227 2.42 24.96 17.90
CA ALA A 227 3.77 25.48 17.70
C ALA A 227 4.40 25.90 19.04
N PRO A 228 5.61 25.43 19.37
CA PRO A 228 6.27 25.82 20.60
C PRO A 228 6.69 27.30 20.55
N SER A 229 6.91 27.90 21.71
CA SER A 229 7.43 29.28 21.83
C SER A 229 8.91 29.39 21.46
N GLU A 230 9.61 28.27 21.37
CA GLU A 230 11.00 28.19 20.95
C GLU A 230 11.24 28.70 19.53
N LYS A 231 12.48 29.10 19.26
CA LYS A 231 12.86 29.61 17.95
C LYS A 231 12.90 28.45 16.96
N LEU A 232 12.07 28.49 15.92
CA LEU A 232 11.97 27.45 14.89
C LEU A 232 12.86 27.75 13.69
N TYR A 233 13.48 26.73 13.11
CA TYR A 233 14.11 26.80 11.78
C TYR A 233 13.25 26.14 10.70
N CYS A 234 12.31 25.26 11.06
CA CYS A 234 11.35 24.77 10.07
C CYS A 234 10.01 24.31 10.65
N ILE A 235 9.03 24.23 9.75
CA ILE A 235 7.86 23.35 9.88
C ILE A 235 7.99 22.28 8.80
N ASN A 236 7.90 21.01 9.19
CA ASN A 236 8.06 19.87 8.30
C ASN A 236 6.77 19.04 8.24
N LEU A 237 6.17 18.94 7.05
CA LEU A 237 5.03 18.07 6.78
C LEU A 237 5.55 16.68 6.37
N SER A 238 5.63 15.76 7.33
CA SER A 238 6.13 14.40 7.13
C SER A 238 5.00 13.43 6.78
N TYR A 239 5.20 12.58 5.77
CA TYR A 239 4.17 11.62 5.32
C TYR A 239 4.73 10.24 4.99
N PHE A 240 3.82 9.26 4.93
CA PHE A 240 4.10 7.86 4.65
C PHE A 240 3.45 7.42 3.34
N SER A 241 3.82 6.25 2.81
CA SER A 241 3.40 5.80 1.47
C SER A 241 1.95 5.35 1.44
N GLN A 242 1.51 4.69 2.51
CA GLN A 242 0.17 4.12 2.64
C GLN A 242 -0.82 5.09 3.33
N ASN A 243 -0.37 6.26 3.76
CA ASN A 243 -1.18 7.32 4.34
C ASN A 243 -0.50 8.68 4.09
N ILE A 244 -0.60 9.19 2.87
CA ILE A 244 0.03 10.48 2.52
C ILE A 244 -0.68 11.63 3.25
N ILE A 245 -2.00 11.51 3.42
CA ILE A 245 -2.84 12.52 4.07
C ILE A 245 -3.61 11.87 5.22
N PRO A 246 -3.66 12.48 6.42
CA PRO A 246 -2.94 13.69 6.80
C PRO A 246 -1.43 13.43 7.05
N PRO A 247 -0.56 14.43 6.84
CA PRO A 247 0.83 14.36 7.28
C PRO A 247 0.93 14.59 8.80
N GLN A 248 2.07 14.22 9.38
CA GLN A 248 2.50 14.73 10.68
C GLN A 248 3.11 16.13 10.52
N ILE A 249 2.97 16.98 11.54
CA ILE A 249 3.58 18.31 11.58
C ILE A 249 4.74 18.29 12.57
N GLY A 250 5.97 18.35 12.05
CA GLY A 250 7.18 18.55 12.85
C GLY A 250 7.53 20.03 13.02
N PHE A 251 7.88 20.44 14.24
CA PHE A 251 8.38 21.77 14.56
C PHE A 251 9.89 21.70 14.84
N GLY A 252 10.71 21.95 13.80
CA GLY A 252 12.16 21.89 13.94
C GLY A 252 12.67 23.09 14.75
N THR A 253 13.14 22.85 15.97
CA THR A 253 13.65 23.92 16.85
C THR A 253 15.12 24.23 16.60
N GLN A 254 15.51 25.49 16.82
CA GLN A 254 16.91 25.89 16.76
C GLN A 254 17.77 25.11 17.77
N SER A 255 17.18 24.76 18.91
CA SER A 255 17.79 23.94 19.96
C SER A 255 18.18 22.56 19.42
N ASP A 256 17.23 21.85 18.80
CA ASP A 256 17.45 20.54 18.17
C ASP A 256 18.52 20.64 17.07
N ARG A 257 18.40 21.64 16.20
CA ARG A 257 19.37 21.88 15.12
C ARG A 257 20.78 22.04 15.66
N VAL A 258 20.98 22.91 16.66
CA VAL A 258 22.30 23.13 17.28
C VAL A 258 22.83 21.87 17.95
N GLN A 259 21.96 21.07 18.57
CA GLN A 259 22.36 19.82 19.20
C GLN A 259 22.87 18.80 18.17
N TRP A 260 22.15 18.64 17.06
CA TRP A 260 22.45 17.62 16.06
C TRP A 260 23.57 18.01 15.11
N THR A 261 23.75 19.29 14.81
CA THR A 261 24.83 19.76 13.93
C THR A 261 26.17 19.97 14.66
N LYS A 262 26.33 19.48 15.90
CA LYS A 262 27.64 19.46 16.58
C LYS A 262 28.61 18.49 15.90
N ASP A 263 28.09 17.47 15.26
CA ASP A 263 28.83 16.52 14.44
C ASP A 263 28.35 16.64 12.99
N GLU A 264 29.23 17.05 12.08
CA GLU A 264 28.89 17.25 10.65
C GLU A 264 28.42 15.96 9.96
N SER A 265 28.68 14.79 10.54
CA SER A 265 28.26 13.50 9.97
C SER A 265 26.76 13.23 10.01
N HIS A 266 25.97 14.05 10.72
CA HIS A 266 24.53 13.85 10.90
C HIS A 266 23.67 15.04 10.43
N SER A 267 24.14 15.83 9.46
CA SER A 267 23.42 17.05 9.05
C SER A 267 21.99 16.83 8.56
N ASP A 268 21.67 15.62 8.07
CA ASP A 268 20.38 15.33 7.43
C ASP A 268 19.31 14.92 8.45
N ILE A 269 19.73 14.62 9.69
CA ILE A 269 18.81 14.30 10.80
C ILE A 269 17.90 15.48 11.15
N ILE A 270 18.34 16.70 10.82
CA ILE A 270 17.54 17.92 11.01
C ILE A 270 16.25 17.90 10.17
N TRP A 271 16.07 16.98 9.24
CA TRP A 271 14.82 16.86 8.47
C TRP A 271 13.99 15.64 8.88
N ASN A 272 14.44 14.85 9.85
CA ASN A 272 13.71 13.68 10.33
C ASN A 272 12.74 14.07 11.45
N VAL A 273 11.44 14.13 11.15
CA VAL A 273 10.40 14.49 12.13
C VAL A 273 10.34 13.51 13.30
N ALA A 274 10.71 12.25 13.10
CA ALA A 274 10.73 11.25 14.18
C ALA A 274 11.71 11.61 15.31
N ASP A 275 12.74 12.40 15.01
CA ASP A 275 13.74 12.84 15.98
C ASP A 275 13.38 14.18 16.64
N TYR A 276 12.36 14.89 16.15
CA TYR A 276 11.99 16.21 16.65
C TYR A 276 11.45 16.15 18.08
N SER A 277 11.91 17.07 18.92
CA SER A 277 11.39 17.26 20.28
C SER A 277 9.91 17.69 20.28
N HIS A 278 9.45 18.31 19.19
CA HIS A 278 8.10 18.80 19.03
C HIS A 278 7.52 18.38 17.67
N TRP A 279 6.45 17.58 17.72
CA TRP A 279 5.64 17.24 16.56
C TRP A 279 4.19 17.00 17.02
N VAL A 280 3.26 17.00 16.06
CA VAL A 280 1.85 16.72 16.32
C VAL A 280 1.23 15.96 15.14
N GLU A 281 0.36 15.02 15.47
CA GLU A 281 -0.56 14.38 14.52
C GLU A 281 -1.80 15.26 14.33
N ILE A 282 -2.30 15.33 13.10
CA ILE A 282 -3.51 16.09 12.81
C ILE A 282 -4.70 15.30 13.31
N ASP A 283 -5.35 15.81 14.37
CA ASP A 283 -6.63 15.29 14.82
C ASP A 283 -7.75 15.65 13.84
N THR A 284 -8.65 14.69 13.59
CA THR A 284 -9.71 14.79 12.60
C THR A 284 -11.03 14.27 13.17
N ASP A 285 -12.12 15.01 12.92
CA ASP A 285 -13.47 14.46 13.09
C ASP A 285 -13.73 13.30 12.11
N ASP A 286 -14.77 12.50 12.39
CA ASP A 286 -15.11 11.32 11.58
C ASP A 286 -15.35 11.64 10.10
N GLU A 287 -15.97 12.78 9.78
CA GLU A 287 -16.24 13.19 8.40
C GLU A 287 -14.93 13.43 7.64
N THR A 288 -13.99 14.10 8.29
CA THR A 288 -12.67 14.42 7.76
C THR A 288 -11.82 13.17 7.62
N ALA A 289 -11.80 12.30 8.63
CA ALA A 289 -11.08 11.04 8.60
C ALA A 289 -11.54 10.18 7.42
N ASN A 290 -12.85 10.07 7.22
CA ASN A 290 -13.45 9.35 6.08
C ASN A 290 -13.10 10.00 4.73
N LEU A 291 -13.04 11.33 4.64
CA LEU A 291 -12.62 12.03 3.43
C LEU A 291 -11.15 11.73 3.07
N PHE A 292 -10.26 11.76 4.06
CA PHE A 292 -8.84 11.49 3.88
C PHE A 292 -8.58 10.01 3.56
N ASP A 293 -9.25 9.08 4.24
CA ASP A 293 -9.14 7.66 3.94
C ASP A 293 -9.63 7.33 2.52
N LEU A 294 -10.77 7.89 2.11
CA LEU A 294 -11.25 7.74 0.73
C LEU A 294 -10.25 8.30 -0.29
N PHE A 295 -9.60 9.42 0.00
CA PHE A 295 -8.56 9.98 -0.88
C PHE A 295 -7.32 9.09 -0.96
N ASN A 296 -6.84 8.56 0.16
CA ASN A 296 -5.71 7.63 0.17
C ASN A 296 -6.07 6.35 -0.59
N GLN A 297 -7.23 5.75 -0.31
CA GLN A 297 -7.70 4.56 -1.02
C GLN A 297 -7.77 4.79 -2.54
N GLN A 298 -8.34 5.92 -2.98
CA GLN A 298 -8.38 6.24 -4.42
C GLN A 298 -6.99 6.54 -4.99
N THR A 299 -6.07 7.05 -4.17
CA THR A 299 -4.68 7.28 -4.57
C THR A 299 -3.96 5.96 -4.80
N GLU A 300 -4.14 4.98 -3.91
CA GLU A 300 -3.52 3.66 -4.00
C GLU A 300 -4.08 2.84 -5.16
N LEU A 301 -5.41 2.70 -5.23
CA LEU A 301 -6.10 1.93 -6.29
C LEU A 301 -5.80 2.46 -7.71
N ASN A 302 -5.50 3.74 -7.84
CA ASN A 302 -5.28 4.40 -9.14
C ASN A 302 -3.85 4.91 -9.36
N GLU A 303 -2.91 4.55 -8.47
CA GLU A 303 -1.49 4.94 -8.54
C GLU A 303 -1.27 6.46 -8.66
N LYS A 304 -2.06 7.26 -7.93
CA LYS A 304 -2.03 8.73 -8.00
C LYS A 304 -1.08 9.39 -7.00
N TYR A 305 -0.09 8.66 -6.49
CA TYR A 305 0.84 9.14 -5.45
C TYR A 305 1.47 10.51 -5.79
N SER A 306 1.87 10.74 -7.04
CA SER A 306 2.42 12.05 -7.45
C SER A 306 1.44 13.21 -7.29
N THR A 307 0.13 12.94 -7.44
CA THR A 307 -0.92 13.94 -7.25
C THR A 307 -1.16 14.19 -5.78
N ALA A 308 -1.18 13.14 -4.95
CA ALA A 308 -1.28 13.25 -3.49
C ALA A 308 -0.10 14.02 -2.88
N THR A 309 1.14 13.71 -3.25
CA THR A 309 2.31 14.49 -2.83
C THR A 309 2.20 15.95 -3.27
N LYS A 310 1.66 16.22 -4.46
CA LYS A 310 1.46 17.59 -4.92
C LYS A 310 0.48 18.36 -4.03
N VAL A 311 -0.57 17.73 -3.50
CA VAL A 311 -1.47 18.36 -2.52
C VAL A 311 -0.68 18.89 -1.32
N LEU A 312 0.18 18.06 -0.72
CA LEU A 312 1.03 18.46 0.41
C LEU A 312 1.96 19.62 0.06
N VAL A 313 2.60 19.56 -1.11
CA VAL A 313 3.49 20.63 -1.59
C VAL A 313 2.74 21.95 -1.78
N GLU A 314 1.52 21.91 -2.34
CA GLU A 314 0.70 23.12 -2.49
C GLU A 314 0.18 23.64 -1.14
N CYS A 315 -0.19 22.77 -0.20
CA CYS A 315 -0.51 23.17 1.18
C CYS A 315 0.70 23.83 1.87
N ALA A 316 1.91 23.27 1.75
CA ALA A 316 3.13 23.85 2.31
C ALA A 316 3.43 25.25 1.73
N LYS A 317 3.23 25.44 0.42
CA LYS A 317 3.34 26.76 -0.22
C LYS A 317 2.31 27.75 0.31
N ALA A 318 1.06 27.33 0.49
CA ALA A 318 0.01 28.18 1.05
C ALA A 318 0.33 28.57 2.50
N LEU A 319 0.75 27.62 3.34
CA LEU A 319 1.22 27.93 4.70
C LEU A 319 2.36 28.95 4.71
N LYS A 320 3.29 28.86 3.74
CA LYS A 320 4.41 29.79 3.63
C LYS A 320 3.96 31.20 3.24
N GLN A 321 2.94 31.33 2.40
CA GLN A 321 2.33 32.63 2.05
C GLN A 321 1.65 33.25 3.27
N ASP A 322 1.01 32.42 4.10
CA ASP A 322 0.25 32.85 5.27
C ASP A 322 1.07 32.85 6.57
N LEU A 323 2.41 32.82 6.47
CA LEU A 323 3.32 32.62 7.60
C LEU A 323 3.15 33.65 8.73
N GLN A 324 2.70 34.86 8.37
CA GLN A 324 2.44 35.94 9.32
C GLN A 324 1.27 35.63 10.27
N GLU A 325 0.32 34.80 9.86
CA GLU A 325 -0.85 34.43 10.69
C GLU A 325 -0.47 33.63 11.95
N PHE A 326 0.71 33.01 11.97
CA PHE A 326 1.10 32.07 13.02
C PHE A 326 1.89 32.70 14.16
N ASN A 327 2.37 33.95 14.01
CA ASN A 327 3.21 34.65 15.00
C ASN A 327 4.39 33.81 15.56
N LEU A 328 5.00 32.98 14.70
CA LEU A 328 6.09 32.07 15.11
C LEU A 328 7.38 32.84 15.39
N ASN A 329 8.09 32.44 16.45
CA ASN A 329 9.49 32.80 16.68
C ASN A 329 10.37 32.00 15.72
N LYS A 330 11.02 32.66 14.75
CA LYS A 330 11.68 32.01 13.60
C LYS A 330 13.13 32.43 13.45
N THR A 331 13.95 31.57 12.86
CA THR A 331 15.27 31.93 12.34
C THR A 331 15.18 32.68 11.00
N ASP A 332 16.25 33.36 10.61
CA ASP A 332 16.32 34.11 9.35
C ASP A 332 16.27 33.19 8.11
N ASP A 333 16.67 31.94 8.31
CA ASP A 333 16.68 30.88 7.33
C ASP A 333 15.48 29.92 7.46
N PHE A 334 14.42 30.33 8.19
CA PHE A 334 13.24 29.50 8.40
C PHE A 334 12.60 29.04 7.08
N VAL A 335 12.21 27.76 7.02
CA VAL A 335 11.56 27.14 5.87
C VAL A 335 10.33 26.31 6.27
N ILE A 336 9.37 26.20 5.35
CA ILE A 336 8.36 25.14 5.41
C ILE A 336 8.77 24.08 4.40
N VAL A 337 8.75 22.81 4.81
CA VAL A 337 9.14 21.68 3.97
C VAL A 337 8.08 20.58 4.04
N ALA A 338 8.10 19.70 3.05
CA ALA A 338 7.29 18.50 3.03
C ALA A 338 8.15 17.36 2.48
N GLY A 339 8.16 16.22 3.15
CA GLY A 339 9.01 15.10 2.78
C GLY A 339 8.41 13.78 3.19
N TYR A 340 8.66 12.77 2.38
CA TYR A 340 8.46 11.39 2.80
C TYR A 340 9.37 11.08 4.00
N PHE A 341 8.94 10.17 4.88
CA PHE A 341 9.67 9.88 6.13
C PHE A 341 11.14 9.44 5.89
N ASP A 342 11.42 8.74 4.79
CA ASP A 342 12.78 8.33 4.38
C ASP A 342 13.57 9.41 3.61
N GLN A 343 12.96 10.58 3.41
CA GLN A 343 13.51 11.76 2.73
C GLN A 343 13.83 11.59 1.23
N SER A 344 13.41 10.50 0.59
CA SER A 344 13.70 10.20 -0.83
C SER A 344 13.23 11.27 -1.82
N ASP A 345 12.18 12.02 -1.50
CA ASP A 345 11.69 13.14 -2.31
C ASP A 345 11.93 14.53 -1.71
N PHE A 346 12.63 14.60 -0.57
CA PHE A 346 12.81 15.82 0.21
C PHE A 346 13.42 16.96 -0.62
N LYS A 347 14.53 16.70 -1.33
CA LYS A 347 15.19 17.70 -2.19
C LYS A 347 14.29 18.24 -3.29
N LYS A 348 13.49 17.37 -3.91
CA LYS A 348 12.55 17.73 -4.98
C LYS A 348 11.46 18.64 -4.42
N ASN A 349 10.88 18.27 -3.28
CA ASN A 349 9.82 19.03 -2.63
C ASN A 349 10.35 20.36 -2.07
N PHE A 350 11.54 20.35 -1.45
CA PHE A 350 12.22 21.56 -0.98
C PHE A 350 12.38 22.57 -2.12
N LYS A 351 12.87 22.13 -3.28
CA LYS A 351 12.99 23.01 -4.46
C LYS A 351 11.66 23.58 -4.91
N ALA A 352 10.58 22.80 -4.81
CA ALA A 352 9.25 23.25 -5.19
C ALA A 352 8.66 24.28 -4.21
N ILE A 353 8.97 24.17 -2.92
CA ILE A 353 8.42 25.04 -1.86
C ILE A 353 9.32 26.27 -1.60
N ASN A 354 10.64 26.09 -1.63
CA ASN A 354 11.66 27.09 -1.28
C ASN A 354 12.72 27.27 -2.39
N PRO A 355 12.32 27.55 -3.65
CA PRO A 355 13.27 27.71 -4.75
C PRO A 355 14.32 28.80 -4.48
N GLU A 356 13.95 29.85 -3.73
CA GLU A 356 14.80 30.98 -3.37
C GLU A 356 15.89 30.63 -2.34
N LYS A 357 15.72 29.53 -1.59
CA LYS A 357 16.64 29.06 -0.54
C LYS A 357 17.57 27.93 -1.01
N MET A 358 17.43 27.48 -2.26
CA MET A 358 18.19 26.32 -2.78
C MET A 358 19.72 26.47 -2.68
N ASN A 359 20.25 27.67 -2.90
CA ASN A 359 21.70 27.91 -2.83
C ASN A 359 22.23 27.86 -1.40
N GLU A 360 21.43 28.33 -0.44
CA GLU A 360 21.74 28.35 0.99
C GLU A 360 21.80 26.93 1.55
N PHE A 361 20.86 26.06 1.16
CA PHE A 361 20.74 24.69 1.68
C PHE A 361 21.44 23.62 0.82
N LYS A 362 22.16 24.01 -0.24
CA LYS A 362 22.72 23.08 -1.24
C LYS A 362 23.60 21.96 -0.64
N LYS A 363 24.31 22.24 0.46
CA LYS A 363 25.20 21.26 1.11
C LYS A 363 24.44 20.21 1.94
N ILE A 364 23.31 20.59 2.52
CA ILE A 364 22.49 19.78 3.44
C ILE A 364 21.33 19.08 2.70
N LEU A 365 21.16 19.37 1.41
CA LEU A 365 20.18 18.73 0.51
C LEU A 365 20.86 17.78 -0.50
N LYS A 366 22.08 17.32 -0.19
CA LYS A 366 22.82 16.41 -1.08
C LYS A 366 22.25 15.02 -0.95
#